data_AF-A0A3E4YL60-F1
#
_entry.id   AF-A0A3E4YL60-F1
#
_cell.length_a   1.000
_cell.length_b   1.000
_cell.length_c   1.000
_cell.angle_alpha   90.00
_cell.angle_beta   90.00
_cell.angle_gamma   90.00
#
_symmetry.space_group_name_H-M   'P 1'
#
loop_
_entity.id
_entity.type
_entity.pdbx_description
1 polymer ?
#
loop_
_entity_poly.entity_id
_entity_poly.type
_entity_poly.pdbx_seq_one_letter_code
_entity_poly.pdbx_strand_id
1 'polypeptide(L)'
;MYIEIKPRRGRNDRLYIFNFKDQEDADGYIDNWLALAEENQFNEFKDIFLKLKNRIDGKYATENSQLSGLLFEDEFAAFTTDIIFLSKLVSLQKDIIQTEMVSYIFNDEKEDNE
;
A
#
# COMPACT_ATOMS: atom_id res chain seq x y z
N MET A 1 -8.57 -7.69 -5.05
CA MET A 1 -7.19 -7.81 -5.56
C MET A 1 -6.42 -9.04 -5.01
N TYR A 2 -5.64 -9.72 -5.87
CA TYR A 2 -4.59 -10.69 -5.48
C TYR A 2 -3.31 -10.50 -6.32
N ILE A 3 -2.16 -10.96 -5.83
CA ILE A 3 -0.88 -10.87 -6.54
C ILE A 3 -0.46 -12.25 -7.04
N GLU A 4 -0.15 -12.35 -8.33
CA GLU A 4 0.40 -13.54 -8.98
C GLU A 4 1.86 -13.29 -9.40
N ILE A 5 2.73 -14.28 -9.22
CA ILE A 5 4.14 -14.19 -9.63
C ILE A 5 4.35 -15.07 -10.85
N LYS A 6 4.83 -14.49 -11.96
CA LYS A 6 5.16 -15.23 -13.20
C LYS A 6 6.63 -15.07 -13.57
N PRO A 7 7.29 -16.14 -14.04
CA PRO A 7 8.60 -16.01 -14.66
C PRO A 7 8.49 -15.23 -15.96
N ARG A 8 9.46 -14.37 -16.25
CA ARG A 8 9.52 -13.67 -17.53
C ARG A 8 10.29 -14.53 -18.54
N ARG A 9 9.63 -14.94 -19.62
CA ARG A 9 10.26 -15.78 -20.65
C ARG A 9 11.52 -15.09 -21.20
N GLY A 10 12.65 -15.81 -21.17
CA GLY A 10 13.93 -15.35 -21.73
C GLY A 10 14.73 -14.41 -20.84
N ARG A 11 14.33 -14.20 -19.59
CA ARG A 11 15.07 -13.42 -18.59
C ARG A 11 15.09 -14.15 -17.25
N ASN A 12 16.05 -13.82 -16.41
CA ASN A 12 16.16 -14.35 -15.05
C ASN A 12 15.51 -13.41 -14.02
N ASP A 13 14.37 -12.81 -14.39
CA ASP A 13 13.57 -11.89 -13.56
C ASP A 13 12.12 -12.40 -13.43
N ARG A 14 11.42 -11.87 -12.42
CA ARG A 14 10.01 -12.17 -12.14
C ARG A 14 9.11 -10.98 -12.50
N LEU A 15 7.88 -11.31 -12.88
CA LEU A 15 6.77 -10.36 -13.03
C LEU A 15 5.81 -10.55 -11.86
N TYR A 16 5.45 -9.45 -11.23
CA TYR A 16 4.48 -9.39 -10.14
C TYR A 16 3.21 -8.74 -10.67
N ILE A 17 2.17 -9.55 -10.82
CA ILE A 17 0.92 -9.18 -11.48
C ILE A 17 -0.14 -8.95 -10.40
N PHE A 18 -0.66 -7.73 -10.35
CA PHE A 18 -1.74 -7.32 -9.45
C PHE A 18 -3.05 -7.51 -10.18
N ASN A 19 -3.82 -8.53 -9.81
CA ASN A 19 -5.08 -8.86 -10.44
C ASN A 19 -6.25 -8.20 -9.70
N PHE A 20 -7.05 -7.45 -10.45
CA PHE A 20 -8.22 -6.72 -9.96
C PHE A 20 -9.49 -7.33 -10.56
N LYS A 21 -10.54 -7.38 -9.75
CA LYS A 21 -11.83 -7.93 -10.17
C LYS A 21 -12.38 -7.15 -11.37
N ASP A 22 -12.37 -5.82 -11.27
CA ASP A 22 -12.93 -4.86 -12.21
C ASP A 22 -12.21 -3.50 -12.04
N GLN A 23 -12.64 -2.49 -12.81
CA GLN A 23 -12.08 -1.13 -12.76
C GLN A 23 -12.29 -0.48 -11.39
N GLU A 24 -13.39 -0.78 -10.69
CA GLU A 24 -13.68 -0.22 -9.38
C GLU A 24 -12.73 -0.79 -8.30
N ASP A 25 -12.45 -2.10 -8.32
CA ASP A 25 -11.43 -2.73 -7.45
C ASP A 25 -10.02 -2.15 -7.72
N ALA A 26 -9.71 -1.87 -8.99
CA ALA A 26 -8.44 -1.26 -9.39
C ALA A 26 -8.32 0.19 -8.88
N ASP A 27 -9.28 1.05 -9.22
CA ASP A 27 -9.28 2.47 -8.84
C ASP A 27 -9.34 2.62 -7.32
N GLY A 28 -10.22 1.86 -6.65
CA GLY A 28 -10.35 1.87 -5.20
C GLY A 28 -9.06 1.45 -4.49
N TYR A 29 -8.34 0.44 -5.01
CA TYR A 29 -7.05 0.07 -4.44
C TYR A 29 -5.99 1.17 -4.68
N ILE A 30 -5.82 1.60 -5.93
CA ILE A 30 -4.75 2.52 -6.33
C ILE A 30 -4.94 3.91 -5.73
N ASP A 31 -6.15 4.47 -5.80
CA ASP A 31 -6.41 5.84 -5.39
C ASP A 31 -6.31 5.99 -3.86
N ASN A 32 -6.70 4.96 -3.09
CA ASN A 32 -6.47 4.93 -1.64
C ASN A 32 -4.98 5.00 -1.28
N TRP A 33 -4.14 4.25 -1.99
CA TRP A 33 -2.70 4.29 -1.74
C TRP A 33 -2.05 5.60 -2.18
N LEU A 34 -2.51 6.19 -3.29
CA LEU A 34 -2.05 7.51 -3.73
C LEU A 34 -2.45 8.61 -2.74
N ALA A 35 -3.65 8.56 -2.18
CA ALA A 35 -4.09 9.50 -1.15
C ALA A 35 -3.21 9.39 0.11
N LEU A 36 -2.96 8.16 0.59
CA LEU A 36 -2.05 7.92 1.72
C LEU A 36 -0.62 8.41 1.45
N ALA A 37 -0.13 8.22 0.23
CA ALA A 37 1.19 8.71 -0.19
C ALA A 37 1.27 10.23 -0.11
N GLU A 38 0.24 10.91 -0.60
CA GLU A 38 0.15 12.38 -0.64
C GLU A 38 0.08 12.97 0.77
N GLU A 39 -0.79 12.42 1.62
CA GLU A 39 -0.98 12.87 3.01
C GLU A 39 0.31 12.79 3.84
N ASN A 40 1.13 11.77 3.57
CA ASN A 40 2.37 11.51 4.32
C ASN A 40 3.64 11.96 3.58
N GLN A 41 3.50 12.63 2.42
CA GLN A 41 4.62 13.10 1.58
C GLN A 41 5.61 11.99 1.16
N PHE A 42 5.12 10.78 0.93
CA PHE A 42 5.94 9.64 0.46
C PHE A 42 6.02 9.61 -1.07
N ASN A 43 6.96 10.36 -1.63
CA ASN A 43 7.11 10.52 -3.08
C ASN A 43 7.48 9.20 -3.79
N GLU A 44 8.37 8.41 -3.22
CA GLU A 44 8.79 7.11 -3.77
C GLU A 44 7.61 6.14 -3.86
N PHE A 45 6.76 6.16 -2.83
CA PHE A 45 5.54 5.36 -2.77
C PHE A 45 4.52 5.84 -3.82
N LYS A 46 4.33 7.15 -3.96
CA LYS A 46 3.46 7.72 -5.00
C LYS A 46 3.91 7.28 -6.40
N ASP A 47 5.20 7.32 -6.69
CA ASP A 47 5.75 6.93 -7.99
C ASP A 47 5.48 5.46 -8.33
N ILE A 48 5.57 4.55 -7.36
CA ILE A 48 5.32 3.13 -7.61
C ILE A 48 3.85 2.85 -7.94
N PHE A 49 2.91 3.51 -7.25
CA PHE A 49 1.48 3.38 -7.53
C PHE A 49 1.07 4.05 -8.84
N LEU A 50 1.67 5.17 -9.21
CA LEU A 50 1.46 5.78 -10.53
C LEU A 50 1.96 4.87 -11.66
N LYS A 51 3.14 4.24 -11.49
CA LYS A 51 3.63 3.22 -12.42
C LYS A 51 2.66 2.05 -12.53
N LEU A 52 2.16 1.55 -11.40
CA LEU A 52 1.20 0.46 -11.38
C LEU A 52 -0.08 0.86 -12.12
N LYS A 53 -0.67 2.02 -11.80
CA LYS A 53 -1.89 2.58 -12.42
C LYS A 53 -1.78 2.64 -13.94
N ASN A 54 -0.67 3.18 -14.44
CA ASN A 54 -0.42 3.33 -15.88
C ASN A 54 -0.21 2.01 -16.62
N ARG A 55 -0.05 0.90 -15.90
CA ARG A 55 0.14 -0.45 -16.44
C ARG A 55 -1.05 -1.37 -16.16
N ILE A 56 -2.16 -0.82 -15.68
CA ILE A 56 -3.40 -1.57 -15.53
C ILE A 56 -4.04 -1.73 -16.91
N ASP A 57 -4.14 -2.98 -17.35
CA ASP A 57 -4.81 -3.36 -18.60
C ASP A 57 -5.51 -4.72 -18.46
N GLY A 58 -6.18 -5.17 -19.50
CA GLY A 58 -6.83 -6.49 -19.55
C GLY A 58 -5.91 -7.65 -19.97
N LYS A 59 -4.58 -7.46 -20.04
CA LYS A 59 -3.66 -8.43 -20.66
C LYS A 59 -3.59 -9.76 -19.93
N TYR A 60 -3.73 -9.75 -18.61
CA TYR A 60 -3.73 -10.95 -17.76
C TYR A 60 -5.10 -11.21 -17.16
N ALA A 61 -6.18 -10.75 -17.82
CA ALA A 61 -7.54 -11.04 -17.38
C ALA A 61 -7.79 -12.56 -17.28
N THR A 62 -8.49 -12.96 -16.23
CA THR A 62 -8.91 -14.34 -15.93
C THR A 62 -10.42 -14.37 -15.69
N GLU A 63 -10.99 -15.55 -15.48
CA GLU A 63 -12.41 -15.69 -15.08
C GLU A 63 -12.76 -14.91 -13.80
N ASN A 64 -11.76 -14.66 -12.94
CA ASN A 64 -11.94 -13.99 -11.64
C ASN A 64 -11.36 -12.58 -11.59
N SER A 65 -10.76 -12.08 -12.68
CA SER A 65 -10.12 -10.76 -12.73
C SER A 65 -10.19 -10.14 -14.12
N GLN A 66 -10.80 -8.96 -14.26
CA GLN A 66 -10.89 -8.27 -15.55
C GLN A 66 -9.68 -7.41 -15.87
N LEU A 67 -8.95 -6.97 -14.85
CA LEU A 67 -7.82 -6.06 -15.00
C LEU A 67 -6.59 -6.56 -14.26
N SER A 68 -5.43 -6.16 -14.75
CA SER A 68 -4.14 -6.55 -14.21
C SER A 68 -3.14 -5.41 -14.33
N GLY A 69 -2.52 -5.03 -13.22
CA GLY A 69 -1.33 -4.19 -13.18
C GLY A 69 -0.06 -5.04 -13.07
N LEU A 70 1.12 -4.47 -13.34
CA LEU A 70 2.38 -5.19 -13.18
C LEU A 70 3.53 -4.33 -12.65
N LEU A 71 4.38 -4.97 -11.84
CA LEU A 71 5.70 -4.49 -11.43
C LEU A 71 6.77 -5.50 -11.82
N PHE A 72 7.94 -4.99 -12.19
CA PHE A 72 9.17 -5.79 -12.30
C PHE A 72 9.73 -6.11 -10.90
N GLU A 73 10.72 -6.98 -10.84
CA GLU A 73 11.25 -7.50 -9.57
C GLU A 73 11.89 -6.42 -8.68
N ASP A 74 12.64 -5.50 -9.25
CA ASP A 74 13.20 -4.34 -8.57
C ASP A 74 12.12 -3.37 -8.08
N GLU A 75 11.14 -3.10 -8.93
CA GLU A 75 9.97 -2.27 -8.60
C GLU A 75 9.12 -2.90 -7.49
N PHE A 76 8.94 -4.23 -7.51
CA PHE A 76 8.23 -4.94 -6.47
C PHE A 76 9.02 -4.98 -5.16
N ALA A 77 10.35 -5.10 -5.21
CA ALA A 77 11.19 -5.00 -4.03
C ALA A 77 11.07 -3.61 -3.37
N ALA A 78 11.08 -2.53 -4.17
CA ALA A 78 10.83 -1.18 -3.68
C ALA A 78 9.44 -1.06 -3.06
N PHE A 79 8.40 -1.49 -3.78
CA PHE A 79 7.01 -1.53 -3.28
C PHE A 79 6.90 -2.23 -1.92
N THR A 80 7.45 -3.43 -1.78
CA THR A 80 7.38 -4.17 -0.51
C THR A 80 8.12 -3.47 0.62
N THR A 81 9.26 -2.84 0.33
CA THR A 81 10.05 -2.07 1.30
C THR A 81 9.22 -0.90 1.82
N ASP A 82 8.60 -0.13 0.92
CA ASP A 82 7.82 1.04 1.28
C ASP A 82 6.55 0.67 2.08
N ILE A 83 5.86 -0.42 1.69
CA ILE A 83 4.71 -0.94 2.44
C ILE A 83 5.11 -1.35 3.86
N ILE A 84 6.28 -1.96 4.06
CA ILE A 84 6.78 -2.33 5.38
C ILE A 84 7.05 -1.09 6.23
N PHE A 85 7.70 -0.06 5.66
CA PHE A 85 7.94 1.20 6.37
C PHE A 85 6.64 1.89 6.77
N LEU A 86 5.68 1.98 5.85
CA LEU A 86 4.36 2.56 6.13
C LEU A 86 3.61 1.77 7.23
N SER A 87 3.65 0.44 7.16
CA SER A 87 3.06 -0.42 8.20
C SER A 87 3.68 -0.18 9.57
N LYS A 88 5.00 0.03 9.62
CA LYS A 88 5.72 0.34 10.87
C LYS A 88 5.38 1.74 11.39
N LEU A 89 5.25 2.73 10.52
CA LEU A 89 4.85 4.08 10.90
C LEU A 89 3.43 4.12 11.48
N VAL A 90 2.48 3.43 10.85
CA VAL A 90 1.10 3.31 11.37
C VAL A 90 1.09 2.61 12.74
N SER A 91 1.94 1.59 12.94
CA SER A 91 2.07 0.94 14.25
C SER A 91 2.59 1.91 15.30
N LEU A 92 3.65 2.67 15.00
CA LEU A 92 4.23 3.65 15.93
C LEU A 92 3.25 4.77 16.29
N GLN A 93 2.45 5.26 15.33
CA GLN A 93 1.41 6.25 15.60
C GLN A 93 0.34 5.73 16.56
N LYS A 94 -0.08 4.46 16.42
CA LYS A 94 -1.02 3.84 17.37
C LYS A 94 -0.44 3.77 18.78
N ASP A 95 0.84 3.42 18.90
CA ASP A 95 1.52 3.34 20.19
C ASP A 95 1.64 4.73 20.85
N ILE A 96 1.92 5.77 20.06
CA ILE A 96 1.96 7.17 20.52
C ILE A 96 0.57 7.63 20.99
N ILE A 97 -0.47 7.44 20.18
CA ILE A 97 -1.85 7.84 20.54
C ILE A 97 -2.32 7.11 21.82
N GLN A 98 -2.00 5.82 21.96
CA GLN A 98 -2.32 5.08 23.19
C GLN A 98 -1.59 5.67 24.40
N THR A 99 -0.31 6.03 24.24
CA THR A 99 0.49 6.62 25.31
C THR A 99 -0.02 8.01 25.70
N GLU A 100 -0.39 8.85 24.72
CA GLU A 100 -0.94 10.19 24.95
C GLU A 100 -2.31 10.13 25.62
N MET A 101 -3.21 9.25 25.18
CA MET A 101 -4.51 9.06 25.85
C MET A 101 -4.36 8.57 27.29
N VAL A 102 -3.42 7.65 27.55
CA VAL A 102 -3.11 7.21 28.91
C VAL A 102 -2.62 8.38 29.77
N SER A 103 -1.73 9.22 29.23
CA SER A 103 -1.22 10.39 29.96
C SER A 103 -2.29 11.44 30.25
N TYR A 104 -3.26 11.62 29.36
CA TYR A 104 -4.37 12.56 29.53
C TYR A 104 -5.31 12.11 30.66
N ILE A 105 -5.69 10.82 30.68
CA ILE A 105 -6.54 10.24 31.74
C ILE A 105 -5.87 10.39 33.11
N PHE A 106 -4.56 10.16 33.21
CA PHE A 106 -3.83 10.25 34.49
C PHE A 106 -3.59 11.69 34.98
N ASN A 107 -3.71 12.70 34.11
CA ASN A 107 -3.59 14.10 34.51
C ASN A 107 -4.95 14.67 34.94
N ASP A 108 -6.05 14.28 34.31
CA ASP A 108 -7.41 14.71 34.71
C ASP A 108 -7.78 14.19 36.13
N GLU A 109 -7.36 12.98 36.50
CA GLU A 109 -7.63 12.44 37.86
C GLU A 109 -6.89 13.18 39.00
N LYS A 110 -5.88 14.01 38.68
CA LYS A 110 -5.13 14.80 39.66
C LYS A 110 -5.69 16.20 39.88
N GLU A 111 -6.40 16.77 38.92
CA GLU A 111 -6.96 18.14 39.05
C GLU A 111 -8.29 18.17 39.83
N ASP A 112 -9.00 17.04 39.96
CA ASP A 112 -10.29 16.95 40.67
C ASP A 112 -10.18 16.68 42.19
N ASN A 113 -8.97 16.66 42.77
CA ASN A 113 -8.72 16.33 44.18
C ASN A 113 -8.16 17.50 45.03
N GLU A 114 -8.30 18.76 44.60
CA GLU A 114 -7.95 19.96 45.41
C GLU A 114 -9.17 20.68 46.03
#